data_AF-A0A7W4C5Y8-F1
#
_entry.id   AF-A0A7W4C5Y8-F1
#
_cell.length_a   1.000
_cell.length_b   1.000
_cell.length_c   1.000
_cell.angle_alpha   90.00
_cell.angle_beta   90.00
_cell.angle_gamma   90.00
#
_symmetry.space_group_name_H-M   'P 1'
#
loop_
_entity.id
_entity.type
_entity.pdbx_description
1 polymer ?
#
loop_
_entity_poly.entity_id
_entity_poly.type
_entity_poly.pdbx_seq_one_letter_code
_entity_poly.pdbx_strand_id
1 'polypeptide(L)'
;MKLNKLVGAITLTAAGVFSAASMAAIDPTLSTYEKTSGVSGNLSSVGSDTLANMMTLWAEEFKHIYPNVNIQIQAAGSSTAPPALTEGTSQFGPMSRKMKPNEVEAFEKHYGYQPTAIRVAIDALAVFVHKDNPVTGLSIEQIDAIFSSTHKCGGKEINRWGDAGLDGNWAAKDVQLYGRNSVSGTYGYFKEKALCKGDFRPNVNEQPGSASVVQSVSQSLNA
;
A
#
# COMPACT_ATOMS: atom_id res chain seq x y z
N MET A 1 33.07 57.65 -39.38
CA MET A 1 33.11 58.04 -37.94
C MET A 1 31.96 57.32 -37.23
N LYS A 2 32.27 56.48 -36.22
CA LYS A 2 31.35 55.78 -35.27
C LYS A 2 30.52 54.62 -35.88
N LEU A 3 30.87 53.34 -35.74
CA LEU A 3 31.01 52.45 -34.56
C LEU A 3 29.65 51.97 -33.98
N ASN A 4 29.53 50.62 -33.95
CA ASN A 4 28.68 49.75 -33.13
C ASN A 4 27.19 49.58 -33.46
N LYS A 5 26.81 48.36 -33.90
CA LYS A 5 25.90 47.48 -33.13
C LYS A 5 26.26 45.99 -33.26
N LEU A 6 26.54 45.40 -32.09
CA LEU A 6 26.67 43.98 -31.74
C LEU A 6 25.45 43.16 -32.21
N VAL A 7 25.64 41.97 -32.77
CA VAL A 7 25.61 40.64 -32.10
C VAL A 7 24.27 40.28 -31.45
N GLY A 8 23.70 39.16 -31.90
CA GLY A 8 22.59 38.49 -31.24
C GLY A 8 22.15 37.23 -32.00
N ALA A 9 23.05 36.26 -32.18
CA ALA A 9 22.67 34.93 -32.63
C ALA A 9 21.91 34.23 -31.49
N ILE A 10 20.60 34.12 -31.62
CA ILE A 10 19.76 33.32 -30.72
C ILE A 10 19.86 31.87 -31.18
N THR A 11 20.85 31.16 -30.67
CA THR A 11 20.84 29.68 -30.69
C THR A 11 19.88 29.22 -29.60
N LEU A 12 18.68 28.81 -30.02
CA LEU A 12 17.67 28.19 -29.17
C LEU A 12 18.15 26.77 -28.80
N THR A 13 18.95 26.63 -27.74
CA THR A 13 19.22 25.32 -27.15
C THR A 13 17.95 24.87 -26.42
N ALA A 14 17.19 24.00 -27.07
CA ALA A 14 16.13 23.23 -26.42
C ALA A 14 16.79 22.30 -25.39
N ALA A 15 16.90 22.77 -24.15
CA ALA A 15 17.18 21.92 -23.01
C ALA A 15 15.93 21.04 -22.82
N GLY A 16 15.94 19.87 -23.45
CA GLY A 16 14.99 18.81 -23.13
C GLY A 16 15.12 18.50 -21.66
N VAL A 17 14.12 18.89 -20.88
CA VAL A 17 13.97 18.49 -19.48
C VAL A 17 13.71 16.99 -19.52
N PHE A 18 14.80 16.20 -19.48
CA PHE A 18 14.69 14.82 -19.06
C PHE A 18 14.21 14.86 -17.62
N SER A 19 12.93 14.56 -17.42
CA SER A 19 12.41 14.20 -16.10
C SER A 19 13.26 13.03 -15.62
N ALA A 20 14.25 13.32 -14.78
CA ALA A 20 14.92 12.31 -14.00
C ALA A 20 13.84 11.66 -13.15
N ALA A 21 13.44 10.45 -13.51
CA ALA A 21 12.67 9.61 -12.63
C ALA A 21 13.43 9.58 -11.30
N SER A 22 12.78 10.03 -10.23
CA SER A 22 13.29 9.98 -8.87
C SER A 22 13.46 8.52 -8.48
N MET A 23 14.50 7.85 -8.96
CA MET A 23 14.92 6.57 -8.42
C MET A 23 15.28 6.85 -6.97
N ALA A 24 14.56 6.23 -6.04
CA ALA A 24 14.98 6.22 -4.65
C ALA A 24 16.48 5.88 -4.62
N ALA A 25 17.28 6.72 -3.97
CA ALA A 25 18.74 6.57 -3.99
C ALA A 25 19.09 5.18 -3.45
N ILE A 26 19.44 4.26 -4.36
CA ILE A 26 19.95 2.94 -4.00
C ILE A 26 21.31 3.19 -3.35
N ASP A 27 21.55 2.58 -2.19
CA ASP A 27 22.83 2.70 -1.49
C ASP A 27 23.96 2.30 -2.45
N PRO A 28 24.88 3.22 -2.78
CA PRO A 28 25.93 2.97 -3.78
C PRO A 28 26.93 1.91 -3.35
N THR A 29 26.92 1.51 -2.08
CA THR A 29 27.78 0.44 -1.54
C THR A 29 27.20 -0.96 -1.73
N LEU A 30 25.93 -1.08 -2.14
CA LEU A 30 25.33 -2.37 -2.45
C LEU A 30 25.97 -2.96 -3.70
N SER A 31 26.53 -4.17 -3.56
CA SER A 31 27.04 -4.93 -4.70
C SER A 31 25.91 -5.24 -5.67
N THR A 32 26.18 -5.07 -6.97
CA THR A 32 25.26 -5.56 -8.01
C THR A 32 25.09 -7.07 -7.86
N TYR A 33 23.86 -7.55 -8.01
CA TYR A 33 23.58 -8.97 -7.92
C TYR A 33 24.15 -9.70 -9.14
N GLU A 34 25.03 -10.67 -8.87
CA GLU A 34 25.58 -11.56 -9.90
C GLU A 34 24.86 -12.90 -9.90
N LYS A 35 24.49 -13.37 -11.09
CA LYS A 35 23.80 -14.65 -11.25
C LYS A 35 24.70 -15.80 -10.80
N THR A 36 24.18 -16.68 -9.95
CA THR A 36 24.90 -17.88 -9.46
C THR A 36 24.38 -19.15 -10.13
N SER A 37 25.25 -20.11 -10.47
CA SER A 37 24.83 -21.40 -11.03
C SER A 37 24.19 -22.32 -9.98
N GLY A 38 23.28 -23.19 -10.42
CA GLY A 38 22.75 -24.27 -9.57
C GLY A 38 21.54 -23.92 -8.69
N VAL A 39 21.06 -22.67 -8.74
CA VAL A 39 19.84 -22.26 -8.02
C VAL A 39 18.62 -22.99 -8.61
N SER A 40 17.92 -23.74 -7.77
CA SER A 40 16.73 -24.52 -8.11
C SER A 40 15.91 -24.83 -6.84
N GLY A 41 14.70 -25.35 -7.01
CA GLY A 41 13.85 -25.81 -5.91
C GLY A 41 12.49 -25.13 -5.86
N ASN A 42 11.85 -25.13 -4.69
CA ASN A 42 10.55 -24.50 -4.48
C ASN A 42 10.70 -23.24 -3.61
N LEU A 43 9.99 -22.18 -3.99
CA LEU A 43 9.87 -20.92 -3.26
C LEU A 43 8.39 -20.64 -3.05
N SER A 44 7.98 -20.52 -1.79
CA SER A 44 6.61 -20.24 -1.38
C SER A 44 6.55 -18.87 -0.70
N SER A 45 5.61 -18.06 -1.15
CA SER A 45 5.29 -16.76 -0.57
C SER A 45 3.83 -16.73 -0.12
N VAL A 46 3.60 -16.37 1.15
CA VAL A 46 2.25 -16.28 1.73
C VAL A 46 2.14 -14.95 2.47
N GLY A 47 1.15 -14.12 2.13
CA GLY A 47 0.94 -12.87 2.87
C GLY A 47 0.12 -11.82 2.13
N SER A 48 0.66 -10.60 2.08
CA SER A 48 -0.05 -9.36 1.73
C SER A 48 -0.62 -9.32 0.32
N ASP A 49 -1.93 -9.09 0.22
CA ASP A 49 -2.63 -8.67 -1.01
C ASP A 49 -2.05 -7.36 -1.59
N THR A 50 -1.65 -6.39 -0.76
CA THR A 50 -1.07 -5.12 -1.22
C THR A 50 0.20 -5.34 -2.05
N LEU A 51 0.94 -6.40 -1.76
CA LEU A 51 2.21 -6.74 -2.43
C LEU A 51 2.03 -7.81 -3.51
N ALA A 52 0.80 -8.27 -3.79
CA ALA A 52 0.53 -9.43 -4.65
C ALA A 52 1.15 -9.26 -6.05
N ASN A 53 0.87 -8.14 -6.72
CA ASN A 53 1.40 -7.87 -8.05
C ASN A 53 2.91 -7.69 -8.05
N MET A 54 3.46 -7.04 -7.02
CA MET A 54 4.91 -6.84 -6.92
C MET A 54 5.65 -8.16 -6.70
N MET A 55 5.15 -9.03 -5.83
CA MET A 55 5.67 -10.38 -5.64
C MET A 55 5.55 -11.23 -6.91
N THR A 56 4.45 -11.08 -7.66
CA THR A 56 4.25 -11.79 -8.93
C THR A 56 5.28 -11.36 -9.97
N LEU A 57 5.45 -10.04 -10.16
CA LEU A 57 6.45 -9.50 -11.10
C LEU A 57 7.87 -9.87 -10.70
N TRP A 58 8.21 -9.83 -9.40
CA TRP A 58 9.51 -10.30 -8.92
C TRP A 58 9.71 -11.79 -9.12
N ALA A 59 8.67 -12.60 -8.94
CA ALA A 59 8.74 -14.04 -9.18
C ALA A 59 8.94 -14.35 -10.66
N GLU A 60 8.24 -13.64 -11.56
CA GLU A 60 8.43 -13.76 -13.02
C GLU A 60 9.87 -13.47 -13.41
N GLU A 61 10.43 -12.36 -12.93
CA GLU A 61 11.82 -11.99 -13.23
C GLU A 61 12.82 -12.96 -12.58
N PHE A 62 12.59 -13.35 -11.32
CA PHE A 62 13.47 -14.33 -10.66
C PHE A 62 13.46 -15.68 -11.37
N LYS A 63 12.30 -16.12 -11.88
CA LYS A 63 12.17 -17.35 -12.67
C LYS A 63 12.83 -17.22 -14.05
N HIS A 64 12.80 -16.04 -14.66
CA HIS A 64 13.55 -15.78 -15.88
C HIS A 64 15.06 -15.94 -15.66
N ILE A 65 15.58 -15.42 -14.54
CA ILE A 65 16.99 -15.59 -14.14
C ILE A 65 17.29 -17.04 -13.76
N TYR A 66 16.37 -17.71 -13.04
CA TYR A 66 16.48 -19.08 -12.51
C TYR A 66 15.29 -19.98 -12.90
N PRO A 67 15.31 -20.56 -14.12
CA PRO A 67 14.17 -21.33 -14.64
C PRO A 67 13.80 -22.59 -13.85
N ASN A 68 14.74 -23.12 -13.07
CA ASN A 68 14.57 -24.32 -12.25
C ASN A 68 13.95 -24.05 -10.87
N VAL A 69 13.55 -22.81 -10.60
CA VAL A 69 12.82 -22.45 -9.39
C VAL A 69 11.31 -22.46 -9.67
N ASN A 70 10.58 -23.19 -8.84
CA ASN A 70 9.13 -23.20 -8.83
C ASN A 70 8.62 -22.24 -7.75
N ILE A 71 7.85 -21.23 -8.14
CA ILE A 71 7.41 -20.15 -7.25
C ILE A 71 5.90 -20.23 -7.06
N GLN A 72 5.45 -20.23 -5.82
CA GLN A 72 4.04 -20.19 -5.42
C GLN A 72 3.76 -18.93 -4.61
N ILE A 73 2.68 -18.23 -4.94
CA ILE A 73 2.28 -16.98 -4.27
C ILE A 73 0.85 -17.10 -3.79
N GLN A 74 0.62 -16.84 -2.51
CA GLN A 74 -0.70 -16.74 -1.90
C GLN A 74 -0.83 -15.39 -1.21
N ALA A 75 -1.71 -14.54 -1.72
CA ALA A 75 -1.82 -13.14 -1.27
C ALA A 75 -3.14 -12.85 -0.53
N ALA A 76 -3.46 -13.66 0.49
CA ALA A 76 -4.73 -13.56 1.23
C ALA A 76 -4.78 -12.42 2.27
N GLY A 77 -3.62 -11.87 2.68
CA GLY A 77 -3.49 -10.78 3.65
C GLY A 77 -2.29 -10.96 4.57
N SER A 78 -1.76 -9.86 5.13
CA SER A 78 -0.53 -9.90 5.92
C SER A 78 -0.62 -10.77 7.18
N SER A 79 -1.81 -10.98 7.74
CA SER A 79 -1.98 -11.83 8.92
C SER A 79 -1.78 -13.33 8.65
N THR A 80 -1.69 -13.76 7.37
CA THR A 80 -1.37 -15.15 7.03
C THR A 80 0.14 -15.42 6.95
N ALA A 81 0.97 -14.37 6.84
CA ALA A 81 2.41 -14.51 6.72
C ALA A 81 3.09 -15.07 7.99
N PRO A 82 2.84 -14.55 9.21
CA PRO A 82 3.50 -15.05 10.42
C PRO A 82 3.30 -16.55 10.69
N PRO A 83 2.07 -17.12 10.65
CA PRO A 83 1.92 -18.56 10.84
C PRO A 83 2.60 -19.36 9.73
N ALA A 84 2.50 -18.94 8.46
CA ALA A 84 3.12 -19.65 7.35
C ALA A 84 4.67 -19.64 7.42
N LEU A 85 5.26 -18.56 7.92
CA LEU A 85 6.70 -18.49 8.21
C LEU A 85 7.08 -19.36 9.41
N THR A 86 6.28 -19.33 10.48
CA THR A 86 6.54 -20.10 11.71
C THR A 86 6.45 -21.61 11.49
N GLU A 87 5.50 -22.04 10.67
CA GLU A 87 5.26 -23.45 10.32
C GLU A 87 6.17 -23.94 9.17
N GLY A 88 6.95 -23.06 8.56
CA GLY A 88 7.85 -23.38 7.45
C GLY A 88 7.14 -23.69 6.12
N THR A 89 5.85 -23.38 5.98
CA THR A 89 5.08 -23.57 4.74
C THR A 89 5.34 -22.48 3.70
N SER A 90 5.99 -21.39 4.11
CA SER A 90 6.48 -20.32 3.23
C SER A 90 7.89 -19.88 3.63
N GLN A 91 8.68 -19.44 2.65
CA GLN A 91 9.99 -18.82 2.89
C GLN A 91 9.89 -17.30 2.96
N PHE A 92 8.88 -16.72 2.30
CA PHE A 92 8.65 -15.28 2.28
C PHE A 92 7.26 -14.93 2.79
N GLY A 93 7.22 -14.00 3.75
CA GLY A 93 5.98 -13.45 4.29
C GLY A 93 5.83 -11.97 3.98
N PRO A 94 5.35 -11.56 2.77
CA PRO A 94 5.11 -10.17 2.45
C PRO A 94 4.07 -9.58 3.41
N MET A 95 4.36 -8.45 4.05
CA MET A 95 3.44 -7.80 4.99
C MET A 95 3.40 -6.28 4.75
N SER A 96 2.20 -5.69 4.75
CA SER A 96 2.00 -4.23 4.69
C SER A 96 1.88 -3.59 6.09
N ARG A 97 2.26 -4.33 7.12
CA ARG A 97 2.40 -3.89 8.51
C ARG A 97 3.56 -4.65 9.16
N LYS A 98 4.06 -4.17 10.29
CA LYS A 98 4.96 -4.97 11.11
C LYS A 98 4.23 -6.19 11.68
N MET A 99 5.00 -7.24 12.00
CA MET A 99 4.49 -8.31 12.85
C MET A 99 4.07 -7.75 14.20
N LYS A 100 2.97 -8.27 14.74
CA LYS A 100 2.51 -8.00 16.10
C LYS A 100 3.44 -8.68 17.11
N PRO A 101 3.50 -8.22 18.37
CA PRO A 101 4.35 -8.86 19.40
C PRO A 101 4.12 -10.37 19.52
N ASN A 102 2.86 -10.81 19.56
CA ASN A 102 2.52 -12.24 19.64
C ASN A 102 2.90 -13.04 18.38
N GLU A 103 2.94 -12.40 17.21
CA GLU A 103 3.40 -13.04 15.95
C GLU A 103 4.92 -13.23 15.97
N VAL A 104 5.68 -12.26 16.49
CA VAL A 104 7.12 -12.37 16.69
C VAL A 104 7.46 -13.43 17.73
N GLU A 105 6.78 -13.41 18.88
CA GLU A 105 6.99 -14.38 19.97
C GLU A 105 6.72 -15.81 19.51
N ALA A 106 5.69 -16.04 18.68
CA ALA A 106 5.40 -17.37 18.14
C ALA A 106 6.52 -17.90 17.25
N PHE A 107 7.06 -17.05 16.36
CA PHE A 107 8.19 -17.40 15.50
C PHE A 107 9.46 -17.65 16.32
N GLU A 108 9.78 -16.74 17.25
CA GLU A 108 10.98 -16.83 18.09
C GLU A 108 10.95 -18.05 19.01
N LYS A 109 9.78 -18.42 19.53
CA LYS A 109 9.60 -19.66 20.30
C LYS A 109 9.91 -20.91 19.45
N HIS A 110 9.63 -20.89 18.16
CA HIS A 110 9.86 -22.03 17.27
C HIS A 110 11.32 -22.12 16.80
N TYR A 111 11.93 -20.99 16.43
CA TYR A 111 13.26 -20.96 15.80
C TYR A 111 14.41 -20.50 16.72
N GLY A 112 14.10 -19.91 17.87
CA GLY A 112 15.09 -19.38 18.81
C GLY A 112 15.65 -18.00 18.46
N TYR A 113 15.08 -17.31 17.46
CA TYR A 113 15.47 -15.95 17.05
C TYR A 113 14.29 -15.23 16.37
N GLN A 114 14.38 -13.90 16.25
CA GLN A 114 13.33 -13.08 15.63
C GLN A 114 13.32 -13.16 14.09
N PRO A 115 12.14 -13.08 13.45
CA PRO A 115 12.05 -13.04 12.00
C PRO A 115 12.68 -11.74 11.46
N THR A 116 13.33 -11.83 10.29
CA THR A 116 14.02 -10.67 9.68
C THR A 116 13.06 -9.86 8.80
N ALA A 117 12.81 -8.61 9.18
CA ALA A 117 11.99 -7.70 8.38
C ALA A 117 12.83 -6.96 7.32
N ILE A 118 12.55 -7.24 6.04
CA ILE A 118 13.18 -6.55 4.90
C ILE A 118 12.19 -5.54 4.33
N ARG A 119 12.60 -4.26 4.26
CA ARG A 119 11.79 -3.20 3.64
C ARG A 119 12.01 -3.23 2.13
N VAL A 120 10.92 -3.40 1.38
CA VAL A 120 10.99 -3.59 -0.08
C VAL A 120 10.28 -2.52 -0.89
N ALA A 121 9.40 -1.73 -0.26
CA ALA A 121 8.68 -0.64 -0.89
C ALA A 121 8.19 0.38 0.16
N ILE A 122 7.74 1.53 -0.32
CA ILE A 122 7.03 2.55 0.46
C ILE A 122 5.61 2.62 -0.08
N ASP A 123 4.64 2.63 0.83
CA ASP A 123 3.21 2.76 0.50
C ASP A 123 2.68 4.08 1.06
N ALA A 124 2.06 4.87 0.20
CA ALA A 124 1.27 6.04 0.59
C ALA A 124 -0.20 5.61 0.67
N LEU A 125 -0.59 5.08 1.83
CA LEU A 125 -1.95 4.60 2.06
C LEU A 125 -2.97 5.71 1.75
N ALA A 126 -3.81 5.46 0.75
CA ALA A 126 -4.77 6.43 0.24
C ALA A 126 -6.20 6.12 0.73
N VAL A 127 -6.97 7.18 0.95
CA VAL A 127 -8.43 7.14 1.03
C VAL A 127 -8.97 7.50 -0.35
N PHE A 128 -9.73 6.59 -0.96
CA PHE A 128 -10.32 6.79 -2.28
C PHE A 128 -11.79 7.19 -2.14
N VAL A 129 -12.22 8.07 -3.04
CA VAL A 129 -13.62 8.44 -3.25
C VAL A 129 -13.96 8.27 -4.72
N HIS A 130 -15.25 8.26 -5.05
CA HIS A 130 -15.67 8.24 -6.45
C HIS A 130 -15.08 9.43 -7.23
N LYS A 131 -14.75 9.25 -8.53
CA LYS A 131 -14.09 10.27 -9.36
C LYS A 131 -14.83 11.61 -9.47
N ASP A 132 -16.15 11.58 -9.25
CA ASP A 132 -17.04 12.77 -9.33
C ASP A 132 -17.28 13.41 -7.96
N ASN A 133 -16.73 12.84 -6.88
CA ASN A 133 -16.81 13.39 -5.54
C ASN A 133 -15.91 14.63 -5.45
N PRO A 134 -16.45 15.83 -5.14
CA PRO A 134 -15.70 17.07 -5.16
C PRO A 134 -14.87 17.33 -3.90
N VAL A 135 -14.79 16.38 -2.96
CA VAL A 135 -13.99 16.56 -1.73
C VAL A 135 -12.52 16.81 -2.06
N THR A 136 -11.97 17.90 -1.51
CA THR A 136 -10.59 18.30 -1.78
C THR A 136 -9.58 17.71 -0.78
N GLY A 137 -10.08 17.24 0.35
CA GLY A 137 -9.28 16.64 1.41
C GLY A 137 -10.11 16.34 2.64
N LEU A 138 -9.60 15.45 3.49
CA LEU A 138 -10.20 15.08 4.77
C LEU A 138 -9.10 15.09 5.83
N SER A 139 -9.43 15.61 7.03
CA SER A 139 -8.56 15.47 8.18
C SER A 139 -8.60 14.05 8.74
N ILE A 140 -7.62 13.67 9.57
CA ILE A 140 -7.66 12.38 10.28
C ILE A 140 -8.89 12.27 11.18
N GLU A 141 -9.31 13.37 11.82
CA GLU A 141 -10.54 13.39 12.63
C GLU A 141 -11.79 13.12 11.78
N GLN A 142 -11.85 13.64 10.55
CA GLN A 142 -12.95 13.35 9.62
C GLN A 142 -12.89 11.91 9.12
N ILE A 143 -11.71 11.37 8.84
CA ILE A 143 -11.56 9.96 8.43
C ILE A 143 -12.02 9.02 9.56
N ASP A 144 -11.62 9.28 10.80
CA ASP A 144 -12.09 8.54 11.97
C ASP A 144 -13.61 8.70 12.15
N ALA A 145 -14.16 9.90 12.00
CA ALA A 145 -15.60 10.16 12.04
C ALA A 145 -16.40 9.35 10.99
N ILE A 146 -15.83 9.16 9.80
CA ILE A 146 -16.44 8.41 8.69
C ILE A 146 -16.35 6.90 8.93
N PHE A 147 -15.18 6.37 9.29
CA PHE A 147 -14.93 4.92 9.30
C PHE A 147 -15.08 4.24 10.65
N SER A 148 -14.99 4.98 11.76
CA SER A 148 -14.99 4.46 13.13
C SER A 148 -16.39 4.47 13.74
N SER A 149 -16.68 3.51 14.62
CA SER A 149 -17.83 3.54 15.53
C SER A 149 -17.51 4.20 16.88
N THR A 150 -16.22 4.42 17.17
CA THR A 150 -15.74 4.85 18.49
C THR A 150 -15.14 6.25 18.50
N HIS A 151 -14.83 6.80 17.33
CA HIS A 151 -14.35 8.17 17.11
C HIS A 151 -13.20 8.59 18.04
N LYS A 152 -12.19 7.72 18.22
CA LYS A 152 -11.11 7.93 19.19
C LYS A 152 -10.16 9.07 18.83
N CYS A 153 -10.18 9.55 17.60
CA CYS A 153 -9.44 10.74 17.19
C CYS A 153 -10.18 12.04 17.55
N GLY A 154 -11.42 11.99 18.05
CA GLY A 154 -12.16 13.15 18.58
C GLY A 154 -13.16 13.80 17.62
N GLY A 155 -13.31 13.27 16.41
CA GLY A 155 -14.28 13.76 15.41
C GLY A 155 -15.73 13.46 15.80
N LYS A 156 -16.66 14.27 15.30
CA LYS A 156 -18.10 13.95 15.37
C LYS A 156 -18.45 13.01 14.23
N GLU A 157 -19.33 12.05 14.49
CA GLU A 157 -19.86 11.14 13.48
C GLU A 157 -20.24 11.84 12.16
N ILE A 158 -19.77 11.30 11.05
CA ILE A 158 -20.11 11.72 9.68
C ILE A 158 -20.84 10.56 9.02
N ASN A 159 -22.12 10.78 8.69
CA ASN A 159 -22.95 9.80 7.97
C ASN A 159 -23.24 10.26 6.53
N ARG A 160 -23.18 11.57 6.28
CA ARG A 160 -23.42 12.19 4.97
C ARG A 160 -22.25 13.06 4.56
N TRP A 161 -22.10 13.22 3.26
CA TRP A 161 -21.10 14.10 2.68
C TRP A 161 -21.28 15.57 3.09
N GLY A 162 -22.49 16.00 3.44
CA GLY A 162 -22.75 17.31 4.07
C GLY A 162 -22.07 17.48 5.42
N ASP A 163 -21.99 16.42 6.24
CA ASP A 163 -21.31 16.47 7.54
C ASP A 163 -19.79 16.62 7.36
N ALA A 164 -19.27 16.21 6.20
CA ALA A 164 -17.88 16.39 5.79
C ALA A 164 -17.61 17.74 5.10
N GLY A 165 -18.63 18.60 4.96
CA GLY A 165 -18.51 19.94 4.38
C GLY A 165 -18.78 20.04 2.88
N LEU A 166 -19.40 19.02 2.26
CA LEU A 166 -19.86 19.12 0.87
C LEU A 166 -21.26 19.73 0.76
N ASP A 167 -21.43 20.61 -0.23
CA ASP A 167 -22.68 21.33 -0.47
C ASP A 167 -23.50 20.77 -1.65
N GLY A 168 -24.66 21.38 -1.88
CA GLY A 168 -25.51 21.13 -3.05
C GLY A 168 -26.00 19.67 -3.12
N ASN A 169 -25.87 19.06 -4.30
CA ASN A 169 -26.36 17.70 -4.54
C ASN A 169 -25.59 16.62 -3.74
N TRP A 170 -24.46 16.97 -3.11
CA TRP A 170 -23.68 16.06 -2.26
C TRP A 170 -24.09 16.12 -0.79
N ALA A 171 -24.63 17.25 -0.32
CA ALA A 171 -24.93 17.45 1.11
C ALA A 171 -25.82 16.35 1.71
N ALA A 172 -26.81 15.87 0.95
CA ALA A 172 -27.75 14.85 1.39
C ALA A 172 -27.34 13.40 1.03
N LYS A 173 -26.19 13.19 0.37
CA LYS A 173 -25.73 11.83 0.02
C LYS A 173 -25.11 11.16 1.23
N ASP A 174 -25.60 9.98 1.58
CA ASP A 174 -25.00 9.14 2.61
C ASP A 174 -23.61 8.68 2.17
N VAL A 175 -22.68 8.49 3.11
CA VAL A 175 -21.33 7.98 2.82
C VAL A 175 -21.36 6.46 2.77
N GLN A 176 -21.06 5.87 1.60
CA GLN A 176 -21.00 4.42 1.45
C GLN A 176 -19.58 3.90 1.70
N LEU A 177 -19.42 3.00 2.67
CA LEU A 177 -18.11 2.59 3.16
C LEU A 177 -17.67 1.26 2.56
N TYR A 178 -16.44 1.23 2.04
CA TYR A 178 -15.75 0.02 1.60
C TYR A 178 -14.40 -0.09 2.30
N GLY A 179 -14.03 -1.30 2.71
CA GLY A 179 -12.80 -1.52 3.47
C GLY A 179 -12.23 -2.91 3.24
N ARG A 180 -11.06 -3.17 3.80
CA ARG A 180 -10.46 -4.52 3.83
C ARG A 180 -10.95 -5.29 5.05
N ASN A 181 -10.92 -6.62 4.98
CA ASN A 181 -11.19 -7.47 6.15
C ASN A 181 -10.02 -7.51 7.15
N SER A 182 -10.27 -8.11 8.32
CA SER A 182 -9.30 -8.19 9.43
C SER A 182 -8.02 -8.99 9.16
N VAL A 183 -7.97 -9.78 8.09
CA VAL A 183 -6.77 -10.51 7.66
C VAL A 183 -5.76 -9.57 6.98
N SER A 184 -6.24 -8.44 6.42
CA SER A 184 -5.40 -7.45 5.76
C SER A 184 -4.48 -6.71 6.73
N GLY A 185 -3.21 -6.53 6.33
CA GLY A 185 -2.28 -5.65 7.04
C GLY A 185 -2.74 -4.19 7.01
N THR A 186 -3.31 -3.77 5.89
CA THR A 186 -3.86 -2.44 5.68
C THR A 186 -5.02 -2.14 6.63
N TYR A 187 -5.91 -3.11 6.88
CA TYR A 187 -6.97 -2.98 7.89
C TYR A 187 -6.39 -2.66 9.26
N GLY A 188 -5.40 -3.44 9.70
CA GLY A 188 -4.75 -3.24 11.01
C GLY A 188 -4.03 -1.90 11.10
N TYR A 189 -3.31 -1.51 10.04
CA TYR A 189 -2.58 -0.25 10.00
C TYR A 189 -3.54 0.96 10.01
N PHE A 190 -4.60 0.93 9.20
CA PHE A 190 -5.62 1.97 9.17
C PHE A 190 -6.32 2.10 10.52
N LYS A 191 -6.68 0.96 11.15
CA LYS A 191 -7.25 0.93 12.50
C LYS A 191 -6.33 1.62 13.52
N GLU A 192 -5.02 1.37 13.46
CA GLU A 192 -4.06 1.95 14.38
C GLU A 192 -3.85 3.45 14.14
N LYS A 193 -3.68 3.86 12.87
CA LYS A 193 -3.23 5.21 12.50
C LYS A 193 -4.36 6.18 12.18
N ALA A 194 -5.33 5.75 11.37
CA ALA A 194 -6.43 6.60 10.93
C ALA A 194 -7.59 6.62 11.93
N LEU A 195 -7.79 5.54 12.71
CA LEU A 195 -8.87 5.44 13.70
C LEU A 195 -8.40 5.61 15.15
N CYS A 196 -7.13 5.95 15.38
CA CYS A 196 -6.56 6.08 16.72
C CYS A 196 -6.81 4.83 17.62
N LYS A 197 -6.71 3.63 17.03
CA LYS A 197 -7.04 2.33 17.66
C LYS A 197 -8.53 2.17 18.04
N GLY A 198 -9.40 2.89 17.35
CA GLY A 198 -10.85 2.73 17.37
C GLY A 198 -11.31 1.52 16.58
N ASP A 199 -12.60 1.20 16.65
CA ASP A 199 -13.20 0.09 15.89
C ASP A 199 -13.93 0.62 14.66
N PHE A 200 -13.84 -0.11 13.55
CA PHE A 200 -14.59 0.23 12.34
C PHE A 200 -16.10 0.21 12.61
N ARG A 201 -16.86 0.96 11.82
CA ARG A 201 -18.32 0.85 11.80
C ARG A 201 -18.76 -0.52 11.30
N PRO A 202 -19.89 -1.06 11.78
CA PRO A 202 -20.40 -2.35 11.34
C PRO A 202 -20.93 -2.34 9.89
N ASN A 203 -21.21 -1.17 9.32
CA ASN A 203 -21.69 -1.02 7.94
C ASN A 203 -20.58 -0.85 6.90
N VAL A 204 -19.31 -1.06 7.26
CA VAL A 204 -18.20 -1.12 6.29
C VAL A 204 -18.36 -2.38 5.45
N ASN A 205 -18.51 -2.22 4.13
CA ASN A 205 -18.58 -3.34 3.21
C ASN A 205 -17.17 -3.90 2.97
N GLU A 206 -16.80 -4.93 3.75
CA GLU A 206 -15.49 -5.56 3.66
C GLU A 206 -15.27 -6.26 2.31
N GLN A 207 -14.08 -6.04 1.75
CA GLN A 207 -13.66 -6.55 0.46
C GLN A 207 -12.49 -7.53 0.61
N PRO A 208 -12.41 -8.57 -0.23
CA PRO A 208 -11.36 -9.59 -0.13
C PRO A 208 -9.96 -9.02 -0.45
N GLY A 209 -9.88 -8.10 -1.41
CA GLY A 209 -8.62 -7.50 -1.87
C GLY A 209 -8.71 -6.00 -2.08
N SER A 210 -7.56 -5.35 -2.24
CA SER A 210 -7.47 -3.89 -2.43
C SER A 210 -8.07 -3.45 -3.77
N ALA A 211 -7.93 -4.28 -4.81
CA ALA A 211 -8.56 -4.03 -6.11
C ALA A 211 -10.09 -3.97 -6.00
N SER A 212 -10.70 -4.85 -5.21
CA SER A 212 -12.16 -4.85 -4.98
C SER A 212 -12.64 -3.61 -4.23
N VAL A 213 -11.83 -3.05 -3.30
CA VAL A 213 -12.15 -1.77 -2.66
C VAL A 213 -12.23 -0.65 -3.70
N VAL A 214 -11.18 -0.49 -4.51
CA VAL A 214 -11.12 0.56 -5.53
C VAL A 214 -12.23 0.39 -6.57
N GLN A 215 -12.50 -0.85 -6.99
CA GLN A 215 -13.59 -1.15 -7.92
C GLN A 215 -14.94 -0.76 -7.34
N SER A 216 -15.21 -1.09 -6.07
CA SER A 216 -16.47 -0.76 -5.40
C SER A 216 -16.68 0.74 -5.28
N VAL A 217 -15.62 1.49 -4.93
CA VAL A 217 -15.62 2.96 -4.91
C VAL A 217 -15.92 3.52 -6.31
N SER A 218 -15.32 2.95 -7.37
CA SER A 218 -15.54 3.43 -8.75
C SER A 218 -16.98 3.24 -9.26
N GLN A 219 -17.75 2.32 -8.65
CA GLN A 219 -19.12 2.00 -9.03
C GLN A 219 -20.16 2.66 -8.13
N SER A 220 -19.74 3.30 -7.04
CA SER A 220 -20.62 3.87 -6.02
C SER A 220 -20.42 5.36 -5.94
N LEU A 221 -21.34 6.14 -6.53
CA LEU A 221 -21.20 7.60 -6.61
C LEU A 221 -20.97 8.26 -5.24
N ASN A 222 -21.56 7.72 -4.18
CA ASN A 222 -21.48 8.26 -2.83
C ASN A 222 -20.44 7.58 -1.92
N ALA A 223 -19.52 6.80 -2.50
CA ALA A 223 -18.37 6.24 -1.80
C ALA A 223 -17.21 7.23 -1.64
#